data_AF-A0A946HKP6-F1
#
_entry.id   AF-A0A946HKP6-F1
#
_cell.length_a   1.000
_cell.length_b   1.000
_cell.length_c   1.000
_cell.angle_alpha   90.00
_cell.angle_beta   90.00
_cell.angle_gamma   90.00
#
_symmetry.space_group_name_H-M   'P 1'
#
loop_
_entity.id
_entity.type
_entity.pdbx_description
1 polymer ?
#
loop_
_entity_poly.entity_id
_entity_poly.type
_entity_poly.pdbx_seq_one_letter_code
_entity_poly.pdbx_strand_id
1 'polypeptide(L)'
;MADYERYQFSCKALFDDEYIGPILTDERRVTEASIFAVHPRTGILLKARPDLFIQERSLLVDVKTTTNAKPKDWIKAFYDFQYDLQAYYYQLVARLAGVNCNNFAFAVVEKDAPYATHLFRVTPEVMGRAETIVERCLDEMLADWNNPKPSTGWPAFTDIYLPNWLKSKNIGET
;
A
#
# COMPACT_ATOMS: atom_id res chain seq x y z
N MET A 1 -24.27 9.69 10.25
CA MET A 1 -23.21 8.94 10.95
C MET A 1 -21.99 9.82 10.95
N ALA A 2 -21.46 10.13 12.13
CA ALA A 2 -20.22 10.92 12.23
C ALA A 2 -19.04 10.06 11.72
N ASP A 3 -18.00 10.68 11.16
CA ASP A 3 -16.85 9.93 10.63
C ASP A 3 -16.20 9.03 11.69
N TYR A 4 -16.20 9.46 12.96
CA TYR A 4 -15.75 8.65 14.09
C TYR A 4 -16.49 7.30 14.23
N GLU A 5 -17.82 7.31 14.07
CA GLU A 5 -18.64 6.10 14.17
C GLU A 5 -18.31 5.12 13.03
N ARG A 6 -18.10 5.63 11.81
CA ARG A 6 -17.67 4.82 10.66
C ARG A 6 -16.35 4.11 10.94
N TYR A 7 -15.38 4.82 11.51
CA TYR A 7 -14.10 4.21 11.89
C TYR A 7 -14.29 3.10 12.93
N GLN A 8 -15.09 3.32 13.97
CA GLN A 8 -15.37 2.29 14.97
C GLN A 8 -15.98 1.03 14.36
N PHE A 9 -16.93 1.18 13.43
CA PHE A 9 -17.54 0.04 12.74
C PHE A 9 -16.54 -0.68 11.83
N SER A 10 -15.70 0.03 11.08
CA SER A 10 -14.67 -0.60 10.24
C SER A 10 -13.63 -1.37 11.07
N CYS A 11 -13.22 -0.82 12.22
CA CYS A 11 -12.31 -1.51 13.14
C CYS A 11 -13.00 -2.77 13.68
N LYS A 12 -14.24 -2.63 14.17
CA LYS A 12 -15.01 -3.78 14.66
C LYS A 12 -15.14 -4.88 13.61
N ALA A 13 -15.44 -4.53 12.36
CA ALA A 13 -15.55 -5.49 11.27
C ALA A 13 -14.24 -6.27 11.05
N LEU A 14 -13.09 -5.59 11.07
CA LEU A 14 -11.77 -6.23 10.97
C LEU A 14 -11.48 -7.17 12.15
N PHE A 15 -11.83 -6.77 13.37
CA PHE A 15 -11.60 -7.59 14.57
C PHE A 15 -12.57 -8.78 14.69
N ASP A 16 -13.79 -8.65 14.17
CA ASP A 16 -14.81 -9.71 14.18
C ASP A 16 -14.62 -10.74 13.05
N ASP A 17 -13.83 -10.41 12.02
CA ASP A 17 -13.55 -11.30 10.89
C ASP A 17 -12.79 -12.55 11.33
N GLU A 18 -13.25 -13.73 10.88
CA GLU A 18 -12.75 -15.05 11.28
C GLU A 18 -11.25 -15.25 11.00
N TYR A 19 -10.71 -14.62 9.96
CA TYR A 19 -9.32 -14.78 9.53
C TYR A 19 -8.45 -13.58 9.90
N ILE A 20 -8.99 -12.36 9.80
CA ILE A 20 -8.26 -11.12 10.08
C ILE A 20 -8.18 -10.88 11.59
N GLY A 21 -9.28 -11.07 12.33
CA GLY A 21 -9.35 -10.83 13.77
C GLY A 21 -8.22 -11.51 14.55
N PRO A 22 -8.01 -12.83 14.41
CA PRO A 22 -6.92 -13.53 15.09
C PRO A 22 -5.51 -13.03 14.74
N ILE A 23 -5.31 -12.46 13.54
CA ILE A 23 -4.03 -11.85 13.15
C ILE A 23 -3.86 -10.51 13.88
N LEU A 24 -4.90 -9.67 13.89
CA LEU A 24 -4.89 -8.36 14.55
C LEU A 24 -4.81 -8.45 16.07
N THR A 25 -5.23 -9.58 16.66
CA THR A 25 -5.17 -9.81 18.11
C THR A 25 -4.05 -10.74 18.55
N ASP A 26 -3.22 -11.27 17.65
CA ASP A 26 -2.12 -12.19 18.00
C ASP A 26 -1.20 -11.51 19.04
N GLU A 27 -0.98 -12.15 20.19
CA GLU A 27 -0.21 -11.57 21.30
C GLU A 27 1.27 -11.37 20.96
N ARG A 28 1.78 -12.08 19.94
CA ARG A 28 3.16 -11.99 19.48
C ARG A 28 3.35 -10.92 18.40
N ARG A 29 2.27 -10.23 18.01
CA ARG A 29 2.35 -9.19 16.98
C ARG A 29 3.18 -8.03 17.49
N VAL A 30 4.01 -7.49 16.60
CA VAL A 30 4.64 -6.19 16.77
C VAL A 30 3.88 -5.22 15.90
N THR A 31 3.35 -4.14 16.48
CA THR A 31 2.64 -3.11 15.73
C THR A 31 3.51 -1.89 15.52
N GLU A 32 3.35 -1.22 14.38
CA GLU A 32 3.89 0.12 14.14
C GLU A 32 5.42 0.27 14.31
N ALA A 33 6.16 -0.84 14.22
CA ALA A 33 7.60 -0.84 14.37
C ALA A 33 8.28 -0.31 13.11
N SER A 34 9.15 0.70 13.28
CA SER A 34 9.96 1.20 12.19
C SER A 34 11.18 0.33 11.97
N ILE A 35 11.41 -0.06 10.72
CA ILE A 35 12.55 -0.83 10.26
C ILE A 35 13.39 0.07 9.37
N PHE A 36 14.69 0.09 9.61
CA PHE A 36 15.65 0.88 8.86
C PHE A 36 16.73 -0.04 8.30
N ALA A 37 17.10 0.16 7.04
CA ALA A 37 18.18 -0.57 6.42
C ALA A 37 18.85 0.27 5.34
N VAL A 38 20.15 0.06 5.12
CA VAL A 38 20.87 0.69 4.01
C VAL A 38 20.82 -0.24 2.81
N HIS A 39 20.38 0.30 1.67
CA HIS A 39 20.39 -0.46 0.42
C HIS A 39 21.84 -0.67 -0.03
N PRO A 40 22.31 -1.92 -0.20
CA PRO A 40 23.74 -2.21 -0.36
C PRO A 40 24.34 -1.65 -1.63
N ARG A 41 23.55 -1.55 -2.71
CA ARG A 41 24.02 -1.07 -4.01
C ARG A 41 23.97 0.45 -4.14
N THR A 42 22.90 1.08 -3.66
CA THR A 42 22.68 2.52 -3.85
C THR A 42 23.12 3.36 -2.66
N GLY A 43 23.38 2.74 -1.49
CA GLY A 43 23.72 3.44 -0.25
C GLY A 43 22.56 4.22 0.38
N ILE A 44 21.36 4.17 -0.21
CA ILE A 44 20.18 4.90 0.27
C ILE A 44 19.70 4.28 1.59
N LEU A 45 19.46 5.12 2.60
CA LEU A 45 18.79 4.71 3.83
C LEU A 45 17.29 4.51 3.55
N LEU A 46 16.84 3.26 3.68
CA LEU A 46 15.45 2.88 3.52
C LEU A 46 14.74 2.82 4.87
N LYS A 47 13.44 3.10 4.87
CA LYS A 47 12.58 3.02 6.05
C LYS A 47 11.26 2.36 5.68
N ALA A 48 10.88 1.33 6.42
CA ALA A 48 9.55 0.74 6.38
C ALA A 48 8.89 0.82 7.76
N ARG A 49 7.57 0.95 7.81
CA ARG A 49 6.79 0.88 9.05
C ARG A 49 5.50 0.13 8.75
N PRO A 50 5.54 -1.21 8.76
CA PRO A 50 4.33 -2.02 8.65
C PRO A 50 3.40 -1.79 9.84
N ASP A 51 2.10 -1.84 9.61
CA ASP A 51 1.11 -1.73 10.68
C ASP A 51 1.28 -2.88 11.69
N LEU A 52 1.58 -4.08 11.17
CA LEU A 52 1.68 -5.30 11.95
C LEU A 52 2.72 -6.28 11.39
N PHE A 53 3.49 -6.89 12.28
CA PHE A 53 4.42 -7.98 11.99
C PHE A 53 4.25 -9.14 12.98
N ILE A 54 4.24 -10.39 12.49
CA ILE A 54 4.26 -11.60 13.33
C ILE A 54 5.43 -12.47 12.88
N GLN A 55 6.44 -12.62 13.74
CA GLN A 55 7.71 -13.27 13.42
C GLN A 55 7.55 -14.77 13.13
N GLU A 56 6.76 -15.48 13.93
CA GLU A 56 6.54 -16.93 13.82
C GLU A 56 5.82 -17.32 12.52
N ARG A 57 5.07 -16.37 11.93
CA ARG A 57 4.41 -16.52 10.64
C ARG A 57 5.22 -15.92 9.48
N SER A 58 6.33 -15.24 9.80
CA SER A 58 7.10 -14.41 8.87
C SER A 58 6.19 -13.50 8.03
N LEU A 59 5.20 -12.89 8.70
CA LEU A 59 4.06 -12.21 8.06
C LEU A 59 4.06 -10.73 8.42
N LEU A 60 4.08 -9.90 7.38
CA LEU A 60 3.74 -8.48 7.45
C LEU A 60 2.28 -8.27 7.05
N VAL A 61 1.58 -7.41 7.77
CA VAL A 61 0.20 -7.01 7.45
C VAL A 61 0.10 -5.50 7.45
N ASP A 62 -0.63 -5.00 6.46
CA ASP A 62 -1.00 -3.59 6.34
C ASP A 62 -2.52 -3.49 6.18
N VAL A 63 -3.15 -2.58 6.93
CA VAL A 63 -4.60 -2.40 6.97
C VAL A 63 -4.99 -1.30 5.99
N LYS A 64 -5.94 -1.60 5.10
CA LYS A 64 -6.42 -0.64 4.10
C LYS A 64 -7.92 -0.49 4.14
N THR A 65 -8.39 0.76 4.13
CA THR A 65 -9.79 1.06 3.86
C THR A 65 -10.02 1.20 2.36
N THR A 66 -11.16 0.73 1.86
CA THR A 66 -11.53 0.81 0.44
C THR A 66 -12.99 1.22 0.26
N THR A 67 -13.37 1.62 -0.95
CA THR A 67 -14.78 1.75 -1.34
C THR A 67 -15.45 0.40 -1.56
N ASN A 68 -14.68 -0.63 -1.94
CA ASN A 68 -15.19 -1.97 -2.24
C ASN A 68 -14.10 -3.02 -1.98
N ALA A 69 -14.40 -3.99 -1.10
CA ALA A 69 -13.47 -5.04 -0.70
C ALA A 69 -13.61 -6.32 -1.54
N LYS A 70 -14.51 -6.35 -2.54
CA LYS A 70 -14.63 -7.47 -3.47
C LYS A 70 -13.29 -7.71 -4.16
N PRO A 71 -12.87 -8.97 -4.35
CA PRO A 71 -11.55 -9.28 -4.88
C PRO A 71 -11.21 -8.59 -6.21
N LYS A 72 -12.17 -8.56 -7.15
CA LYS A 72 -11.96 -7.91 -8.46
C LYS A 72 -11.69 -6.41 -8.33
N ASP A 73 -12.42 -5.72 -7.48
CA ASP A 73 -12.32 -4.26 -7.34
C ASP A 73 -11.08 -3.88 -6.54
N TRP A 74 -10.77 -4.65 -5.49
CA TRP A 74 -9.53 -4.47 -4.74
C TRP A 74 -8.28 -4.71 -5.58
N ILE A 75 -8.25 -5.74 -6.44
CA ILE A 75 -7.10 -5.99 -7.32
C ILE A 75 -6.82 -4.79 -8.24
N LYS A 76 -7.86 -4.09 -8.71
CA LYS A 76 -7.68 -2.85 -9.47
C LYS A 76 -7.04 -1.76 -8.60
N ALA A 77 -7.62 -1.50 -7.42
CA ALA A 77 -7.07 -0.52 -6.48
C ALA A 77 -5.62 -0.85 -6.07
N PHE A 78 -5.32 -2.14 -5.89
CA PHE A 78 -4.00 -2.64 -5.53
C PHE A 78 -2.91 -2.19 -6.50
N TYR A 79 -3.19 -2.23 -7.81
CA TYR A 79 -2.24 -1.73 -8.82
C TYR A 79 -2.32 -0.22 -9.02
N ASP A 80 -3.52 0.38 -8.97
CA ASP A 80 -3.70 1.84 -9.11
C ASP A 80 -2.92 2.61 -8.02
N PHE A 81 -2.86 2.06 -6.79
CA PHE A 81 -2.14 2.63 -5.66
C PHE A 81 -0.75 2.00 -5.42
N GLN A 82 -0.27 1.16 -6.34
CA GLN A 82 1.07 0.55 -6.30
C GLN A 82 1.36 -0.22 -4.99
N TYR A 83 0.37 -0.94 -4.47
CA TYR A 83 0.51 -1.74 -3.26
C TYR A 83 1.39 -2.99 -3.46
N ASP A 84 1.61 -3.42 -4.70
CA ASP A 84 2.65 -4.39 -5.06
C ASP A 84 4.05 -3.87 -4.71
N LEU A 85 4.33 -2.62 -5.07
CA LEU A 85 5.61 -1.97 -4.77
C LEU A 85 5.79 -1.78 -3.26
N GLN A 86 4.73 -1.37 -2.55
CA GLN A 86 4.75 -1.27 -1.08
C GLN A 86 5.09 -2.61 -0.43
N ALA A 87 4.42 -3.69 -0.84
CA ALA A 87 4.61 -5.01 -0.26
C ALA A 87 6.05 -5.51 -0.44
N TYR A 88 6.61 -5.39 -1.65
CA TYR A 88 8.01 -5.74 -1.90
C TYR A 88 8.96 -4.84 -1.12
N TYR A 89 8.74 -3.52 -1.13
CA TYR A 89 9.60 -2.56 -0.44
C TYR A 89 9.69 -2.85 1.06
N TYR A 90 8.57 -3.16 1.74
CA TYR A 90 8.59 -3.52 3.16
C TYR A 90 9.36 -4.82 3.41
N GLN A 91 9.17 -5.84 2.56
CA GLN A 91 9.94 -7.08 2.67
C GLN A 91 11.44 -6.88 2.39
N LEU A 92 11.80 -6.02 1.42
CA LEU A 92 13.18 -5.65 1.12
C LEU A 92 13.85 -5.03 2.35
N VAL A 93 13.23 -4.01 2.96
CA VAL A 93 13.79 -3.31 4.12
C VAL A 93 13.93 -4.25 5.31
N ALA A 94 12.91 -5.06 5.58
CA ALA A 94 12.95 -6.07 6.65
C ALA A 94 14.07 -7.11 6.41
N ARG A 95 14.17 -7.67 5.20
CA ARG A 95 15.24 -8.61 4.82
C ARG A 95 16.62 -8.01 5.00
N LEU A 96 16.84 -6.76 4.57
CA LEU A 96 18.12 -6.06 4.72
C LEU A 96 18.45 -5.77 6.20
N ALA A 97 17.44 -5.59 7.05
CA ALA A 97 17.60 -5.44 8.50
C ALA A 97 17.76 -6.79 9.24
N GLY A 98 17.79 -7.92 8.53
CA GLY A 98 17.89 -9.26 9.14
C GLY A 98 16.58 -9.79 9.72
N VAL A 99 15.45 -9.16 9.41
CA VAL A 99 14.11 -9.60 9.82
C VAL A 99 13.54 -10.55 8.76
N ASN A 100 13.23 -11.78 9.17
CA ASN A 100 12.68 -12.78 8.26
C ASN A 100 11.17 -12.58 8.04
N CYS A 101 10.80 -12.03 6.87
CA CYS A 101 9.41 -11.88 6.45
C CYS A 101 9.23 -12.35 5.00
N ASN A 102 8.62 -13.52 4.83
CA ASN A 102 8.37 -14.11 3.50
C ASN A 102 6.93 -13.92 3.02
N ASN A 103 6.03 -13.52 3.93
CA ASN A 103 4.62 -13.31 3.65
C ASN A 103 4.24 -11.84 3.80
N PHE A 104 3.39 -11.35 2.91
CA PHE A 104 2.77 -10.04 3.02
C PHE A 104 1.27 -10.17 2.75
N ALA A 105 0.45 -9.52 3.57
CA ALA A 105 -0.99 -9.47 3.36
C ALA A 105 -1.57 -8.07 3.61
N PHE A 106 -2.66 -7.78 2.93
CA PHE A 106 -3.49 -6.61 3.18
C PHE A 106 -4.78 -7.04 3.86
N ALA A 107 -5.04 -6.49 5.04
CA ALA A 107 -6.34 -6.60 5.71
C ALA A 107 -7.21 -5.43 5.25
N VAL A 108 -8.20 -5.72 4.41
CA VAL A 108 -8.96 -4.69 3.72
C VAL A 108 -10.36 -4.59 4.30
N VAL A 109 -10.86 -3.37 4.50
CA VAL A 109 -12.22 -3.11 4.99
C VAL A 109 -12.91 -2.01 4.17
N GLU A 110 -14.19 -2.19 3.85
CA GLU A 110 -14.98 -1.13 3.24
C GLU A 110 -15.21 0.02 4.22
N LYS A 111 -15.15 1.26 3.70
CA LYS A 111 -15.36 2.48 4.51
C LYS A 111 -16.82 2.76 4.86
N ASP A 112 -17.76 2.09 4.19
CA ASP A 112 -19.20 2.25 4.32
C ASP A 112 -19.86 0.89 4.64
N ALA A 113 -21.04 0.91 5.26
CA ALA A 113 -21.80 -0.29 5.60
C ALA A 113 -22.06 -1.16 4.34
N PRO A 114 -21.94 -2.51 4.42
CA PRO A 114 -21.84 -3.32 5.64
C PRO A 114 -20.41 -3.49 6.20
N TYR A 115 -19.44 -2.67 5.78
CA TYR A 115 -18.04 -2.75 6.21
C TYR A 115 -17.40 -4.10 5.88
N ALA A 116 -17.66 -4.60 4.67
CA ALA A 116 -17.15 -5.90 4.25
C ALA A 116 -15.62 -5.94 4.36
N THR A 117 -15.11 -7.06 4.88
CA THR A 117 -13.69 -7.32 5.08
C THR A 117 -13.18 -8.38 4.12
N HIS A 118 -11.90 -8.30 3.76
CA HIS A 118 -11.24 -9.36 3.01
C HIS A 118 -9.72 -9.33 3.21
N LEU A 119 -9.11 -10.51 3.36
CA LEU A 119 -7.67 -10.67 3.49
C LEU A 119 -7.05 -11.00 2.13
N PHE A 120 -6.10 -10.18 1.68
CA PHE A 120 -5.41 -10.37 0.40
C PHE A 120 -3.95 -10.70 0.64
N ARG A 121 -3.49 -11.87 0.18
CA ARG A 121 -2.08 -12.25 0.22
C ARG A 121 -1.39 -11.89 -1.09
N VAL A 122 -0.20 -11.33 -0.99
CA VAL A 122 0.63 -11.03 -2.17
C VAL A 122 1.44 -12.28 -2.54
N THR A 123 1.39 -12.67 -3.80
CA THR A 123 2.08 -13.87 -4.29
C THR A 123 3.55 -13.60 -4.63
N PRO A 124 4.41 -14.64 -4.64
CA PRO A 124 5.79 -14.50 -5.08
C PRO A 124 5.94 -13.94 -6.50
N GLU A 125 5.00 -14.26 -7.40
CA GLU A 125 4.99 -13.71 -8.77
C GLU A 125 4.85 -12.18 -8.78
N VAL A 126 3.91 -11.65 -7.98
CA VAL A 126 3.73 -10.20 -7.83
C VAL A 126 4.96 -9.56 -7.20
N MET A 127 5.55 -10.20 -6.18
CA MET A 127 6.78 -9.73 -5.54
C MET A 127 7.95 -9.64 -6.54
N GLY A 128 8.13 -10.62 -7.42
CA GLY A 128 9.20 -10.60 -8.43
C GLY A 128 9.02 -9.49 -9.48
N ARG A 129 7.78 -9.17 -9.86
CA ARG A 129 7.51 -8.00 -10.72
C ARG A 129 7.84 -6.70 -9.99
N ALA A 130 7.38 -6.56 -8.74
CA ALA A 130 7.58 -5.37 -7.93
C ALA A 130 9.08 -5.12 -7.64
N GLU A 131 9.87 -6.17 -7.44
CA GLU A 131 11.33 -6.12 -7.29
C GLU A 131 11.99 -5.32 -8.41
N THR A 132 11.70 -5.70 -9.66
CA THR A 132 12.29 -5.06 -10.84
C THR A 132 11.98 -3.56 -10.87
N ILE A 133 10.77 -3.17 -10.46
CA ILE A 133 10.32 -1.79 -10.47
C ILE A 133 10.97 -1.01 -9.32
N VAL A 134 10.95 -1.55 -8.11
CA VAL A 134 11.52 -0.90 -6.92
C VAL A 134 13.03 -0.70 -7.06
N GLU A 135 13.76 -1.71 -7.53
CA GLU A 135 15.20 -1.60 -7.75
C GLU A 135 15.54 -0.54 -8.80
N ARG A 136 14.77 -0.46 -9.89
CA ARG A 136 14.93 0.60 -10.89
C ARG A 136 14.62 1.97 -10.30
N CYS A 137 13.57 2.11 -9.50
CA CYS A 137 13.25 3.37 -8.84
C CYS A 137 14.37 3.81 -7.88
N LEU A 138 15.01 2.88 -7.16
CA LEU A 138 16.15 3.20 -6.30
C LEU A 138 17.36 3.69 -7.11
N ASP A 139 17.61 3.13 -8.30
CA ASP A 139 18.66 3.60 -9.21
C ASP A 139 18.36 4.99 -9.76
N GLU A 140 17.12 5.23 -10.19
CA GLU A 140 16.64 6.53 -10.68
C GLU A 140 16.74 7.59 -9.58
N MET A 141 16.35 7.25 -8.35
CA MET A 141 16.50 8.12 -7.18
C MET A 141 17.96 8.47 -6.91
N LEU A 142 18.87 7.50 -6.99
CA LEU A 142 20.30 7.77 -6.81
C LEU A 142 20.86 8.67 -7.92
N ALA A 143 20.44 8.45 -9.17
CA ALA A 143 20.86 9.28 -10.29
C ALA A 143 20.36 10.72 -10.14
N ASP A 144 19.10 10.91 -9.75
CA ASP A 144 18.52 12.24 -9.53
C ASP A 144 19.12 12.94 -8.31
N TRP A 145 19.40 12.20 -7.22
CA TRP A 145 20.07 12.75 -6.05
C TRP A 145 21.45 13.34 -6.37
N ASN A 146 22.17 12.74 -7.33
CA ASN A 146 23.47 13.21 -7.78
C ASN A 146 23.39 14.20 -8.96
N ASN A 147 22.18 14.52 -9.44
CA ASN A 147 21.99 15.45 -10.55
C ASN A 147 22.12 16.90 -10.04
N PRO A 148 23.10 17.69 -10.53
CA PRO A 148 23.25 19.08 -10.11
C PRO A 148 22.12 20.01 -10.61
N LYS A 149 21.26 19.52 -11.50
CA LYS A 149 20.10 20.22 -12.05
C LYS A 149 18.89 19.29 -12.09
N PRO A 150 18.31 18.93 -10.94
CA PRO A 150 17.14 18.06 -10.90
C PRO A 150 15.98 18.73 -11.64
N SER A 151 15.21 17.93 -12.36
CA SER A 151 14.06 18.39 -13.14
C SER A 151 12.99 17.31 -13.11
N THR A 152 11.74 17.73 -12.98
CA THR A 152 10.58 16.84 -13.06
C THR A 152 10.31 16.35 -14.48
N GLY A 153 10.91 17.00 -15.49
CA GLY A 153 10.55 16.83 -16.89
C GLY A 153 9.15 17.37 -17.25
N TRP A 154 8.48 18.05 -16.31
CA TRP A 154 7.15 18.63 -16.53
C TRP A 154 7.27 20.01 -17.17
N PRO A 155 6.26 20.45 -17.95
CA PRO A 155 6.18 21.83 -18.39
C PRO A 155 6.03 22.78 -17.19
N ALA A 156 6.41 24.05 -17.36
CA ALA A 156 6.30 25.07 -16.31
C ALA A 156 4.84 25.34 -15.89
N PHE A 157 3.89 25.09 -16.78
CA PHE A 157 2.46 25.16 -16.54
C PHE A 157 1.74 24.11 -17.39
N THR A 158 0.62 23.61 -16.87
CA THR A 158 -0.29 22.72 -17.59
C THR A 158 -1.67 23.38 -17.56
N ASP A 159 -2.17 23.80 -18.72
CA ASP A 159 -3.51 24.34 -18.81
C ASP A 159 -4.54 23.22 -18.58
N ILE A 160 -5.48 23.47 -17.65
CA ILE A 160 -6.59 22.55 -17.40
C ILE A 160 -7.72 22.93 -18.34
N TYR A 161 -7.86 22.16 -19.42
CA TYR A 161 -8.95 22.32 -20.36
C TYR A 161 -10.22 21.64 -19.87
N LEU A 162 -11.37 22.20 -20.25
CA LEU A 162 -12.67 21.58 -20.06
C LEU A 162 -12.68 20.19 -20.72
N PRO A 163 -12.89 19.09 -19.96
CA PRO A 163 -12.78 17.76 -20.52
C PRO A 163 -13.98 17.47 -21.43
N ASN A 164 -13.78 16.60 -22.43
CA ASN A 164 -14.79 16.34 -23.47
C ASN A 164 -16.14 15.86 -22.91
N TRP A 165 -16.13 15.14 -21.79
CA TRP A 165 -17.35 14.65 -21.12
C TRP A 165 -18.16 15.74 -20.41
N LEU A 166 -17.57 16.90 -20.11
CA LEU A 166 -18.29 18.05 -19.56
C LEU A 166 -18.80 18.97 -20.69
N LYS A 167 -18.09 19.01 -21.82
CA LYS A 167 -18.53 19.73 -23.04
C LYS A 167 -19.79 19.15 -23.66
N SER A 168 -20.02 17.84 -23.52
CA SER A 168 -21.16 17.14 -24.12
C SER A 168 -22.45 17.18 -23.28
N LYS A 169 -22.40 17.65 -22.03
CA LYS A 169 -23.62 17.92 -21.26
C LYS A 169 -24.16 19.27 -21.70
N ASN A 170 -25.09 19.25 -22.67
CA ASN A 170 -25.88 20.43 -23.04
C ASN A 170 -26.46 21.06 -21.78
N ILE A 171 -26.10 22.32 -21.55
CA ILE A 171 -26.76 23.19 -20.58
C ILE A 171 -28.11 23.55 -21.20
N GLY A 172 -29.12 22.72 -20.97
CA GLY A 172 -30.48 22.99 -21.44
C GLY A 172 -31.24 21.74 -21.84
N GLU A 173 -31.89 21.13 -20.87
CA GLU A 173 -33.29 20.69 -20.96
C GLU A 173 -33.80 20.63 -19.51
N THR A 174 -34.44 21.72 -19.11
CA THR A 174 -35.33 21.83 -17.95
C THR A 174 -36.60 21.02 -18.15
#